data_AF-G7KRR3-F1
#
_entry.id   AF-G7KRR3-F1
#
_cell.length_a   1.000
_cell.length_b   1.000
_cell.length_c   1.000
_cell.angle_alpha   90.00
_cell.angle_beta   90.00
_cell.angle_gamma   90.00
#
_symmetry.space_group_name_H-M   'P 1'
#
loop_
_entity.id
_entity.type
_entity.pdbx_description
1 polymer ?
#
loop_
_entity_poly.entity_id
_entity_poly.type
_entity_poly.pdbx_seq_one_letter_code
_entity_poly.pdbx_strand_id
1 'polypeptide(L)'
;MHPWLENIVNLCRKRKNDNINMALFDQDPHASSIDLKRHCYGQFSSAFVQANEAMEDHSQVEVASRKALFLGVYDGHAGFEASVFITQHLFDHLLRAVRANENKITEPTLRDAVSATEAGFLEYVEKNYRQKNNLGKVGSCCLAGIIWKKTLHVANLGDSRAVIGTMVNNKIQAEQLTRDHNCKDEAIRKELMSEHPDDTTIVMYEREVWRVKGIITVSRSIGDTYLKRPEFSLDESFPKFEEVPEPFIRGVLSAEPEMRSRDLTENDKFLIFASDGLWDFLSNEQAVEIVQNNSRNICGIAKRLVSTVLAQAAANRNSTYNTMKNANLGRGDGNRRYFHDDISVIVVFLDKKSILRMPLHNLSYKSSSARPTTSAFAESGLTMHGLQRLQKTIKNRFQASSSQEGESSQTQDPEGESSQTQSLLGQSSRAAKEKIYE
;
A
#
# COMPACT_ATOMS: atom_id res chain seq x y z
N MET A 1 32.23 37.39 12.46
CA MET A 1 31.11 37.58 11.52
C MET A 1 29.84 37.73 12.36
N HIS A 2 28.93 38.66 12.04
CA HIS A 2 27.73 38.86 12.85
C HIS A 2 26.77 37.65 12.70
N PRO A 3 26.10 37.17 13.77
CA PRO A 3 25.23 35.98 13.70
C PRO A 3 24.17 35.95 12.58
N TRP A 4 23.62 37.11 12.19
CA TRP A 4 22.65 37.17 11.08
C TRP A 4 23.31 36.96 9.71
N LEU A 5 24.54 37.45 9.51
CA LEU A 5 25.33 37.21 8.30
C LEU A 5 25.73 35.74 8.18
N GLU A 6 26.08 35.11 9.30
CA GLU A 6 26.37 33.68 9.36
C GLU A 6 25.15 32.84 8.98
N ASN A 7 23.97 33.18 9.48
CA ASN A 7 22.72 32.53 9.10
C ASN A 7 22.40 32.70 7.60
N ILE A 8 22.58 33.89 7.03
CA ILE A 8 22.37 34.10 5.59
C ILE A 8 23.36 33.27 4.76
N VAL A 9 24.65 33.27 5.13
CA VAL A 9 25.68 32.49 4.44
C VAL A 9 25.37 30.99 4.54
N ASN A 10 24.92 30.51 5.70
CA ASN A 10 24.54 29.11 5.89
C ASN A 10 23.29 28.73 5.09
N LEU A 11 22.28 29.60 5.03
CA LEU A 11 21.08 29.39 4.18
C LEU A 11 21.44 29.36 2.69
N CYS A 12 22.30 30.26 2.24
CA CYS A 12 22.79 30.29 0.85
C CYS A 12 23.61 29.04 0.51
N ARG A 13 24.49 28.59 1.41
CA ARG A 13 25.24 27.34 1.26
C ARG A 13 24.32 26.12 1.23
N LYS A 14 23.34 26.04 2.12
CA LYS A 14 22.34 24.97 2.16
C LYS A 14 21.56 24.89 0.84
N ARG A 15 21.04 26.03 0.35
CA ARG A 15 20.36 26.09 -0.97
C ARG A 15 21.26 25.67 -2.13
N LYS A 16 22.53 26.09 -2.13
CA LYS A 16 23.50 25.69 -3.16
C LYS A 16 23.75 24.18 -3.14
N ASN A 17 23.96 23.61 -1.95
CA ASN A 17 24.18 22.17 -1.78
C ASN A 17 22.94 21.37 -2.18
N ASP A 18 21.74 21.81 -1.81
CA ASP A 18 20.51 21.15 -2.21
C ASP A 18 20.35 21.10 -3.73
N ASN A 19 20.68 22.20 -4.43
CA ASN A 19 20.64 22.25 -5.88
C ASN A 19 21.66 21.30 -6.52
N ILE A 20 22.84 21.15 -5.93
CA ILE A 20 23.85 20.18 -6.39
C ILE A 20 23.34 18.75 -6.19
N ASN A 21 22.78 18.43 -5.03
CA ASN A 21 22.28 17.09 -4.74
C ASN A 21 21.13 16.69 -5.68
N MET A 22 20.22 17.62 -5.97
CA MET A 22 19.15 17.36 -6.95
C MET A 22 19.69 17.20 -8.37
N ALA A 23 20.72 17.96 -8.76
CA ALA A 23 21.36 17.77 -10.07
C ALA A 23 22.09 16.43 -10.17
N LEU A 24 22.68 15.94 -9.07
CA LEU A 24 23.26 14.60 -8.98
C LEU A 24 22.18 13.52 -9.09
N PHE A 25 21.03 13.72 -8.46
CA PHE A 25 19.87 12.84 -8.58
C PHE A 25 19.39 12.74 -10.02
N ASP A 26 19.29 13.86 -10.74
CA ASP A 26 18.87 13.85 -12.15
C ASP A 26 19.89 13.13 -13.07
N GLN A 27 21.12 12.91 -12.60
CA GLN A 27 22.18 12.18 -13.30
C GLN A 27 22.40 10.76 -12.76
N ASP A 28 21.56 10.31 -11.82
CA ASP A 28 21.65 9.01 -11.19
C ASP A 28 20.82 8.01 -12.01
N PRO A 29 21.44 7.02 -12.67
CA PRO A 29 20.73 6.09 -13.55
C PRO A 29 19.75 5.19 -12.79
N HIS A 30 19.86 5.13 -11.46
CA HIS A 30 19.01 4.32 -10.58
C HIS A 30 18.02 5.17 -9.79
N ALA A 31 17.97 6.48 -10.05
CA ALA A 31 17.02 7.38 -9.42
C ALA A 31 16.07 7.96 -10.46
N SER A 32 14.82 8.11 -10.08
CA SER A 32 13.79 8.65 -10.95
C SER A 32 12.72 9.33 -10.14
N SER A 33 12.01 10.26 -10.77
CA SER A 33 10.98 11.02 -10.09
C SER A 33 9.83 11.36 -11.01
N ILE A 34 8.67 11.56 -10.39
CA ILE A 34 7.50 12.12 -11.04
C ILE A 34 7.40 13.57 -10.55
N ASP A 35 7.71 14.49 -11.47
CA ASP A 35 7.50 15.91 -11.26
C ASP A 35 6.06 16.23 -10.90
N LEU A 36 5.86 17.42 -10.34
CA LEU A 36 4.59 17.88 -9.80
C LEU A 36 3.41 17.66 -10.78
N LYS A 37 2.52 16.71 -10.46
CA LYS A 37 1.28 16.39 -11.18
C LYS A 37 0.07 16.85 -10.39
N ARG A 38 -1.07 17.02 -11.07
CA ARG A 38 -2.32 17.47 -10.44
C ARG A 38 -3.17 16.30 -9.99
N HIS A 39 -3.90 16.49 -8.90
CA HIS A 39 -4.99 15.62 -8.47
C HIS A 39 -6.18 16.47 -7.98
N CYS A 40 -7.25 15.80 -7.56
CA CYS A 40 -8.51 16.43 -7.16
C CYS A 40 -8.46 17.31 -5.90
N TYR A 41 -7.34 17.33 -5.17
CA TYR A 41 -7.14 18.11 -3.94
C TYR A 41 -5.90 19.01 -3.98
N GLY A 42 -5.18 19.10 -5.11
CA GLY A 42 -3.94 19.84 -5.20
C GLY A 42 -2.96 19.22 -6.19
N GLN A 43 -1.72 19.06 -5.77
CA GLN A 43 -0.65 18.50 -6.57
C GLN A 43 0.14 17.45 -5.79
N PHE A 44 0.76 16.51 -6.48
CA PHE A 44 1.65 15.53 -5.88
C PHE A 44 2.95 15.42 -6.68
N SER A 45 4.01 14.96 -6.03
CA SER A 45 5.24 14.51 -6.69
C SER A 45 5.67 13.21 -6.05
N SER A 46 6.41 12.38 -6.78
CA SER A 46 7.05 11.20 -6.21
C SER A 46 8.50 11.09 -6.64
N ALA A 47 9.30 10.35 -5.87
CA ALA A 47 10.68 10.05 -6.21
C ALA A 47 11.04 8.68 -5.66
N PHE A 48 11.92 8.01 -6.39
CA PHE A 48 12.36 6.66 -6.08
C PHE A 48 13.82 6.47 -6.46
N VAL A 49 14.54 5.68 -5.67
CA VAL A 49 15.94 5.37 -5.91
C VAL A 49 16.27 3.94 -5.47
N GLN A 50 16.95 3.22 -6.35
CA GLN A 50 17.34 1.83 -6.14
C GLN A 50 18.72 1.75 -5.46
N ALA A 51 18.82 0.88 -4.46
CA ALA A 51 20.03 0.46 -3.78
C ALA A 51 20.32 -1.03 -3.97
N ASN A 52 19.28 -1.87 -3.97
CA ASN A 52 19.37 -3.32 -4.19
C ASN A 52 19.76 -3.68 -5.64
N GLU A 53 20.19 -4.93 -5.88
CA GLU A 53 20.47 -5.44 -7.23
C GLU A 53 19.25 -5.31 -8.16
N ALA A 54 18.06 -5.59 -7.62
CA ALA A 54 16.77 -5.26 -8.19
C ALA A 54 15.99 -4.39 -7.21
N MET A 55 15.33 -3.34 -7.70
CA MET A 55 14.50 -2.47 -6.85
C MET A 55 13.33 -3.27 -6.28
N GLU A 56 13.29 -3.41 -4.96
CA GLU A 56 12.24 -4.12 -4.23
C GLU A 56 11.08 -3.17 -3.91
N ASP A 57 11.38 -1.90 -3.65
CA ASP A 57 10.41 -0.82 -3.47
C ASP A 57 9.54 -0.56 -4.71
N HIS A 58 8.23 -0.43 -4.50
CA HIS A 58 7.28 0.01 -5.52
C HIS A 58 6.33 1.08 -4.99
N SER A 59 5.82 1.92 -5.88
CA SER A 59 4.81 2.92 -5.51
C SER A 59 3.76 3.12 -6.60
N GLN A 60 2.59 3.59 -6.19
CA GLN A 60 1.43 3.79 -7.04
C GLN A 60 0.66 5.05 -6.63
N VAL A 61 0.27 5.85 -7.61
CA VAL A 61 -0.67 6.96 -7.45
C VAL A 61 -1.74 6.85 -8.53
N GLU A 62 -3.00 6.73 -8.09
CA GLU A 62 -4.16 6.69 -8.98
C GLU A 62 -4.99 7.95 -8.76
N VAL A 63 -5.05 8.78 -9.79
CA VAL A 63 -5.81 10.03 -9.77
C VAL A 63 -7.18 9.78 -10.38
N ALA A 64 -8.24 10.04 -9.62
CA ALA A 64 -9.59 10.15 -10.17
C ALA A 64 -9.94 11.62 -10.41
N SER A 65 -10.44 11.90 -11.62
CA SER A 65 -10.98 13.22 -12.01
C SER A 65 -12.11 13.73 -11.10
N ARG A 66 -12.76 12.84 -10.33
CA ARG A 66 -13.95 13.13 -9.51
C ARG A 66 -13.77 12.82 -8.02
N LYS A 67 -12.74 13.42 -7.41
CA LYS A 67 -12.52 13.50 -5.95
C LYS A 67 -12.02 12.22 -5.26
N ALA A 68 -11.28 11.37 -5.97
CA ALA A 68 -10.50 10.30 -5.35
C ALA A 68 -9.01 10.43 -5.68
N LEU A 69 -8.17 10.07 -4.73
CA LEU A 69 -6.74 9.89 -4.90
C LEU A 69 -6.34 8.65 -4.11
N PHE A 70 -5.84 7.62 -4.78
CA PHE A 70 -5.23 6.47 -4.13
C PHE A 70 -3.71 6.58 -4.19
N LEU A 71 -3.06 6.17 -3.11
CA LEU A 71 -1.64 6.26 -2.84
C LEU A 71 -1.17 4.90 -2.32
N GLY A 72 -0.03 4.44 -2.79
CA GLY A 72 0.59 3.19 -2.33
C GLY A 72 2.10 3.32 -2.31
N VAL A 73 2.72 2.92 -1.20
CA VAL A 73 4.16 2.66 -1.08
C VAL A 73 4.30 1.25 -0.54
N TYR A 74 5.07 0.43 -1.26
CA TYR A 74 5.22 -0.99 -1.01
C TYR A 74 6.71 -1.31 -0.97
N ASP A 75 7.22 -1.51 0.23
CA ASP A 75 8.63 -1.78 0.47
C ASP A 75 8.82 -3.30 0.47
N GLY A 76 9.52 -3.79 -0.55
CA GLY A 76 9.67 -5.22 -0.81
C GLY A 76 10.92 -5.77 -0.14
N HIS A 77 10.90 -7.04 0.23
CA HIS A 77 12.07 -7.71 0.78
C HIS A 77 12.17 -9.17 0.35
N ALA A 78 13.41 -9.65 0.27
CA ALA A 78 13.77 -10.98 -0.20
C ALA A 78 13.34 -11.27 -1.66
N GLY A 79 13.09 -10.21 -2.43
CA GLY A 79 12.50 -10.22 -3.76
C GLY A 79 11.55 -9.03 -3.96
N PHE A 80 11.23 -8.73 -5.22
CA PHE A 80 10.30 -7.66 -5.60
C PHE A 80 8.90 -8.19 -5.96
N GLU A 81 8.70 -9.51 -5.95
CA GLU A 81 7.47 -10.13 -6.46
C GLU A 81 6.23 -9.73 -5.65
N ALA A 82 6.33 -9.60 -4.32
CA ALA A 82 5.22 -9.17 -3.48
C ALA A 82 4.83 -7.71 -3.74
N SER A 83 5.80 -6.79 -3.74
CA SER A 83 5.55 -5.36 -3.99
C SER A 83 5.03 -5.09 -5.42
N VAL A 84 5.51 -5.85 -6.40
CA VAL A 84 4.97 -5.86 -7.78
C VAL A 84 3.53 -6.39 -7.79
N PHE A 85 3.24 -7.50 -7.11
CA PHE A 85 1.89 -8.06 -7.03
C PHE A 85 0.91 -7.06 -6.42
N ILE A 86 1.28 -6.42 -5.31
CA ILE A 86 0.46 -5.38 -4.67
C ILE A 86 0.18 -4.23 -5.65
N THR A 87 1.21 -3.75 -6.36
CA THR A 87 1.08 -2.69 -7.38
C THR A 87 0.15 -3.06 -8.54
N GLN A 88 0.02 -4.35 -8.85
CA GLN A 88 -0.84 -4.86 -9.92
C GLN A 88 -2.28 -5.12 -9.45
N HIS A 89 -2.50 -5.49 -8.19
CA HIS A 89 -3.77 -6.05 -7.74
C HIS A 89 -4.52 -5.22 -6.69
N LEU A 90 -3.82 -4.51 -5.80
CA LEU A 90 -4.46 -3.85 -4.65
C LEU A 90 -5.51 -2.83 -5.06
N PHE A 91 -5.19 -2.00 -6.06
CA PHE A 91 -6.13 -0.99 -6.53
C PHE A 91 -7.38 -1.62 -7.19
N ASP A 92 -7.22 -2.72 -7.92
CA ASP A 92 -8.35 -3.45 -8.51
C ASP A 92 -9.22 -4.11 -7.44
N HIS A 93 -8.61 -4.68 -6.39
CA HIS A 93 -9.32 -5.19 -5.24
C HIS A 93 -10.11 -4.10 -4.53
N LEU A 94 -9.54 -2.91 -4.38
CA LEU A 94 -10.25 -1.74 -3.85
C LEU A 94 -11.46 -1.37 -4.72
N LEU A 95 -11.31 -1.30 -6.04
CA LEU A 95 -12.43 -1.01 -6.92
C LEU A 95 -13.53 -2.07 -6.84
N ARG A 96 -13.19 -3.35 -6.68
CA ARG A 96 -14.17 -4.43 -6.45
C ARG A 96 -14.89 -4.27 -5.12
N ALA A 97 -14.16 -4.01 -4.03
CA ALA A 97 -14.74 -3.78 -2.70
C ALA A 97 -15.67 -2.56 -2.70
N VAL A 98 -15.29 -1.48 -3.38
CA VAL A 98 -16.12 -0.27 -3.55
C VAL A 98 -17.41 -0.58 -4.31
N ARG A 99 -17.34 -1.38 -5.39
CA ARG A 99 -18.55 -1.79 -6.15
C ARG A 99 -19.48 -2.66 -5.29
N ALA A 100 -18.93 -3.55 -4.47
CA ALA A 100 -19.71 -4.36 -3.54
C ALA A 100 -20.35 -3.52 -2.42
N ASN A 101 -19.71 -2.43 -2.01
CA ASN A 101 -20.18 -1.54 -0.95
C ASN A 101 -20.91 -0.28 -1.48
N GLU A 102 -21.86 -0.46 -2.40
CA GLU A 102 -22.71 0.63 -2.93
C GLU A 102 -21.94 1.85 -3.49
N ASN A 103 -20.72 1.63 -4.01
CA ASN A 103 -19.82 2.69 -4.47
C ASN A 103 -19.36 3.67 -3.37
N LYS A 104 -19.33 3.22 -2.11
CA LYS A 104 -18.77 3.97 -0.99
C LYS A 104 -17.34 3.54 -0.74
N ILE A 105 -16.42 4.49 -0.72
CA ILE A 105 -15.06 4.31 -0.20
C ILE A 105 -15.09 4.61 1.29
N THR A 106 -14.69 3.63 2.08
CA THR A 106 -14.69 3.62 3.55
C THR A 106 -13.46 2.87 4.05
N GLU A 107 -13.22 2.90 5.36
CA GLU A 107 -12.17 2.08 5.97
C GLU A 107 -12.32 0.57 5.68
N PRO A 108 -13.50 -0.07 5.88
CA PRO A 108 -13.69 -1.48 5.54
C PRO A 108 -13.33 -1.80 4.09
N THR A 109 -13.71 -0.96 3.12
CA THR A 109 -13.39 -1.25 1.71
C THR A 109 -11.89 -1.24 1.41
N LEU A 110 -11.09 -0.44 2.13
CA LEU A 110 -9.64 -0.46 1.99
C LEU A 110 -9.04 -1.67 2.73
N ARG A 111 -9.56 -2.00 3.92
CA ARG A 111 -9.17 -3.21 4.67
C ARG A 111 -9.41 -4.47 3.83
N ASP A 112 -10.62 -4.64 3.31
CA ASP A 112 -11.01 -5.77 2.46
C ASP A 112 -10.13 -5.88 1.20
N ALA A 113 -9.72 -4.75 0.62
CA ALA A 113 -8.83 -4.73 -0.53
C ALA A 113 -7.43 -5.25 -0.20
N VAL A 114 -6.89 -4.87 0.96
CA VAL A 114 -5.61 -5.36 1.47
C VAL A 114 -5.71 -6.86 1.77
N SER A 115 -6.75 -7.30 2.48
CA SER A 115 -6.99 -8.72 2.79
C SER A 115 -7.14 -9.57 1.53
N ALA A 116 -7.87 -9.09 0.50
CA ALA A 116 -8.00 -9.78 -0.78
C ALA A 116 -6.67 -9.84 -1.55
N THR A 117 -5.81 -8.82 -1.39
CA THR A 117 -4.48 -8.80 -2.02
C THR A 117 -3.55 -9.81 -1.37
N GLU A 118 -3.55 -9.91 -0.04
CA GLU A 118 -2.83 -10.97 0.67
C GLU A 118 -3.32 -12.35 0.23
N ALA A 119 -4.64 -12.61 0.28
CA ALA A 119 -5.20 -13.89 -0.12
C ALA A 119 -4.80 -14.29 -1.55
N GLY A 120 -4.85 -13.33 -2.48
CA GLY A 120 -4.40 -13.54 -3.85
C GLY A 120 -2.91 -13.85 -3.97
N PHE A 121 -2.06 -13.21 -3.15
CA PHE A 121 -0.62 -13.48 -3.16
C PHE A 121 -0.30 -14.84 -2.54
N LEU A 122 -0.98 -15.24 -1.46
CA LEU A 122 -0.85 -16.58 -0.88
C LEU A 122 -1.20 -17.68 -1.90
N GLU A 123 -2.29 -17.48 -2.65
CA GLU A 123 -2.68 -18.40 -3.75
C GLU A 123 -1.64 -18.41 -4.88
N TYR A 124 -1.07 -17.25 -5.21
CA TYR A 124 0.02 -17.14 -6.18
C TYR A 124 1.25 -17.94 -5.73
N VAL A 125 1.65 -17.83 -4.46
CA VAL A 125 2.76 -18.60 -3.89
C VAL A 125 2.46 -20.10 -3.98
N GLU A 126 1.30 -20.54 -3.50
CA GLU A 126 0.90 -21.95 -3.46
C GLU A 126 0.96 -22.62 -4.85
N LYS A 127 0.63 -21.87 -5.90
CA LYS A 127 0.67 -22.38 -7.28
C LYS A 127 2.06 -22.40 -7.91
N ASN A 128 2.99 -21.57 -7.42
CA ASN A 128 4.25 -21.29 -8.13
C ASN A 128 5.52 -21.62 -7.34
N TYR A 129 5.44 -21.91 -6.04
CA TYR A 129 6.61 -22.09 -5.17
C TYR A 129 7.54 -23.23 -5.62
N ARG A 130 7.01 -24.28 -6.27
CA ARG A 130 7.82 -25.41 -6.79
C ARG A 130 8.73 -25.03 -7.96
N GLN A 131 8.37 -23.98 -8.69
CA GLN A 131 9.16 -23.47 -9.82
C GLN A 131 9.97 -22.23 -9.41
N LYS A 132 9.47 -21.48 -8.44
CA LYS A 132 10.10 -20.28 -7.89
C LYS A 132 10.36 -20.50 -6.41
N ASN A 133 11.46 -21.21 -6.12
CA ASN A 133 11.75 -21.67 -4.77
C ASN A 133 11.86 -20.56 -3.73
N ASN A 134 12.16 -19.31 -4.10
CA ASN A 134 12.25 -18.20 -3.15
C ASN A 134 10.92 -17.50 -2.87
N LEU A 135 9.87 -17.77 -3.64
CA LEU A 135 8.61 -17.02 -3.60
C LEU A 135 7.93 -17.06 -2.22
N GLY A 136 8.15 -18.14 -1.47
CA GLY A 136 7.66 -18.29 -0.10
C GLY A 136 8.19 -17.23 0.87
N LYS A 137 9.43 -16.74 0.67
CA LYS A 137 10.13 -15.73 1.47
C LYS A 137 9.86 -14.30 1.05
N VAL A 138 9.36 -14.09 -0.17
CA VAL A 138 9.14 -12.74 -0.67
C VAL A 138 7.99 -12.12 0.10
N GLY A 139 8.22 -10.92 0.62
CA GLY A 139 7.23 -10.16 1.33
C GLY A 139 7.33 -8.68 0.97
N SER A 140 6.35 -7.92 1.43
CA SER A 140 6.38 -6.47 1.29
C SER A 140 5.57 -5.81 2.40
N CYS A 141 6.14 -4.76 3.00
CA CYS A 141 5.37 -3.77 3.73
C CYS A 141 4.38 -3.11 2.76
N CYS A 142 3.20 -2.74 3.26
CA CYS A 142 2.15 -2.14 2.44
C CYS A 142 1.55 -0.94 3.16
N LEU A 143 1.92 0.26 2.71
CA LEU A 143 1.31 1.51 3.10
C LEU A 143 0.38 1.99 1.98
N ALA A 144 -0.93 1.84 2.19
CA ALA A 144 -1.95 2.22 1.23
C ALA A 144 -2.85 3.33 1.79
N GLY A 145 -3.20 4.31 0.97
CA GLY A 145 -4.06 5.42 1.35
C GLY A 145 -5.06 5.78 0.27
N ILE A 146 -6.27 6.16 0.67
CA ILE A 146 -7.25 6.76 -0.24
C ILE A 146 -7.88 8.01 0.35
N ILE A 147 -7.83 9.10 -0.40
CA ILE A 147 -8.58 10.32 -0.10
C ILE A 147 -9.87 10.27 -0.90
N TRP A 148 -11.01 10.25 -0.21
CA TRP A 148 -12.34 10.31 -0.80
C TRP A 148 -13.23 11.29 -0.06
N LYS A 149 -13.85 12.23 -0.78
CA LYS A 149 -14.75 13.26 -0.19
C LYS A 149 -14.16 14.02 1.02
N LYS A 150 -12.83 14.24 1.04
CA LYS A 150 -12.05 14.88 2.13
C LYS A 150 -11.79 13.98 3.34
N THR A 151 -12.16 12.72 3.31
CA THR A 151 -11.74 11.74 4.31
C THR A 151 -10.55 10.97 3.75
N LEU A 152 -9.49 10.86 4.53
CA LEU A 152 -8.33 10.01 4.29
C LEU A 152 -8.51 8.71 5.06
N HIS A 153 -8.43 7.59 4.36
CA HIS A 153 -8.25 6.27 4.97
C HIS A 153 -6.84 5.77 4.66
N VAL A 154 -6.13 5.26 5.66
CA VAL A 154 -4.78 4.69 5.54
C VAL A 154 -4.79 3.29 6.13
N ALA A 155 -4.17 2.35 5.41
CA ALA A 155 -3.88 1.00 5.85
C ALA A 155 -2.36 0.84 5.91
N ASN A 156 -1.83 0.38 7.04
CA ASN A 156 -0.40 0.12 7.20
C ASN A 156 -0.11 -1.34 7.57
N LEU A 157 0.84 -1.94 6.85
CA LEU A 157 1.49 -3.20 7.16
C LEU A 157 3.00 -2.96 7.10
N GLY A 158 3.70 -3.13 8.22
CA GLY A 158 5.14 -2.90 8.31
C GLY A 158 5.51 -1.49 8.75
N ASP A 159 6.67 -1.02 8.33
CA ASP A 159 7.35 0.19 8.83
C ASP A 159 7.58 1.28 7.78
N SER A 160 6.97 1.14 6.61
CA SER A 160 6.58 2.30 5.81
C SER A 160 5.66 3.22 6.64
N ARG A 161 5.76 4.53 6.42
CA ARG A 161 5.09 5.52 7.28
C ARG A 161 4.41 6.63 6.50
N ALA A 162 3.21 7.00 6.97
CA ALA A 162 2.50 8.20 6.53
C ALA A 162 2.59 9.32 7.58
N VAL A 163 2.98 10.51 7.14
CA VAL A 163 3.08 11.72 7.99
C VAL A 163 2.28 12.85 7.35
N ILE A 164 1.47 13.56 8.15
CA ILE A 164 0.74 14.75 7.73
C ILE A 164 1.41 16.01 8.27
N GLY A 165 1.56 17.02 7.41
CA GLY A 165 1.95 18.37 7.78
C GLY A 165 0.72 19.21 8.09
N THR A 166 0.53 19.56 9.35
CA THR A 166 -0.63 20.33 9.84
C THR A 166 -0.18 21.71 10.33
N MET A 167 -0.87 22.77 9.90
CA MET A 167 -0.63 24.11 10.44
C MET A 167 -1.28 24.28 11.81
N VAL A 168 -0.46 24.51 12.83
CA VAL A 168 -0.87 24.79 14.21
C VAL A 168 -0.16 26.08 14.65
N ASN A 169 -0.91 27.10 15.08
CA ASN A 169 -0.35 28.38 15.53
C ASN A 169 0.66 29.01 14.55
N ASN A 170 0.32 29.03 13.25
CA ASN A 170 1.17 29.53 12.15
C ASN A 170 2.51 28.80 11.97
N LYS A 171 2.67 27.60 12.54
CA LYS A 171 3.82 26.71 12.31
C LYS A 171 3.33 25.39 11.75
N ILE A 172 4.14 24.79 10.87
CA ILE A 172 3.87 23.43 10.41
C ILE A 172 4.31 22.45 11.51
N GLN A 173 3.45 21.50 11.84
CA GLN A 173 3.73 20.40 12.76
C GLN A 173 3.61 19.08 12.01
N ALA A 174 4.53 18.16 12.30
CA ALA A 174 4.46 16.79 11.84
C ALA A 174 3.53 15.98 12.76
N GLU A 175 2.57 15.28 12.18
CA GLU A 175 1.76 14.27 12.86
C GLU A 175 1.93 12.94 12.09
N GLN A 176 2.45 11.93 12.75
CA GLN A 176 2.55 10.58 12.20
C GLN A 176 1.17 9.91 12.26
N LEU A 177 0.69 9.42 11.11
CA LEU A 177 -0.64 8.83 10.96
C LEU A 177 -0.68 7.33 11.21
N THR A 178 0.46 6.65 11.10
CA THR A 178 0.58 5.19 11.15
C THR A 178 1.60 4.78 12.20
N ARG A 179 1.36 3.70 12.94
CA ARG A 179 2.40 3.07 13.77
C ARG A 179 3.32 2.22 12.89
N ASP A 180 4.63 2.29 13.13
CA ASP A 180 5.60 1.43 12.46
C ASP A 180 5.55 0.04 13.10
N HIS A 181 5.20 -0.99 12.33
CA HIS A 181 5.11 -2.36 12.81
C HIS A 181 6.45 -3.08 12.75
N ASN A 182 7.46 -2.54 13.44
CA ASN A 182 8.84 -3.07 13.47
C ASN A 182 9.29 -3.39 14.90
N CYS A 183 10.01 -4.49 15.07
CA CYS A 183 10.51 -4.98 16.35
C CYS A 183 11.49 -4.03 17.07
N LYS A 184 12.00 -2.98 16.40
CA LYS A 184 12.71 -1.88 17.05
C LYS A 184 11.84 -1.17 18.09
N ASP A 185 10.53 -1.18 17.91
CA ASP A 185 9.56 -0.67 18.89
C ASP A 185 9.29 -1.72 19.99
N GLU A 186 9.41 -1.30 21.25
CA GLU A 186 9.09 -2.13 22.41
C GLU A 186 7.61 -2.52 22.48
N ALA A 187 6.70 -1.65 22.04
CA ALA A 187 5.27 -1.95 22.03
C ALA A 187 4.95 -3.09 21.07
N ILE A 188 5.59 -3.13 19.90
CA ILE A 188 5.45 -4.21 18.92
C ILE A 188 6.03 -5.52 19.47
N ARG A 189 7.17 -5.47 20.16
CA ARG A 189 7.73 -6.66 20.83
C ARG A 189 6.79 -7.23 21.89
N LYS A 190 6.19 -6.38 22.72
CA LYS A 190 5.20 -6.80 23.73
C LYS A 190 3.93 -7.37 23.10
N GLU A 191 3.44 -6.75 22.01
CA GLU A 191 2.29 -7.25 21.23
C GLU A 191 2.56 -8.67 20.73
N LEU A 192 3.69 -8.90 20.05
CA LEU A 192 4.11 -10.21 19.55
C LEU A 192 4.20 -11.27 20.65
N MET A 193 4.84 -10.94 21.79
CA MET A 193 4.95 -11.85 22.94
C MET A 193 3.59 -12.18 23.56
N SER A 194 2.64 -11.24 23.55
CA SER A 194 1.28 -11.47 24.08
C SER A 194 0.44 -12.33 23.16
N GLU A 195 0.65 -12.25 21.84
CA GLU A 195 -0.06 -13.06 20.84
C GLU A 195 0.49 -14.50 20.75
N HIS A 196 1.75 -14.69 21.18
CA HIS A 196 2.48 -15.96 21.15
C HIS A 196 3.06 -16.32 22.52
N PRO A 197 2.23 -16.48 23.57
CA PRO A 197 2.70 -16.75 24.93
C PRO A 197 3.41 -18.11 25.08
N ASP A 198 3.21 -19.00 24.12
CA ASP A 198 3.78 -20.35 24.00
C ASP A 198 5.08 -20.40 23.18
N ASP A 199 5.52 -19.29 22.57
CA ASP A 199 6.73 -19.25 21.75
C ASP A 199 7.77 -18.29 22.33
N THR A 200 8.74 -18.83 23.07
CA THR A 200 9.83 -18.04 23.66
C THR A 200 10.81 -17.46 22.63
N THR A 201 10.73 -17.91 21.38
CA THR A 201 11.57 -17.46 20.26
C THR A 201 10.87 -16.44 19.37
N ILE A 202 9.63 -16.03 19.69
CA ILE A 202 8.85 -15.11 18.84
C ILE A 202 9.59 -13.79 18.56
N VAL A 203 10.30 -13.26 19.55
CA VAL A 203 11.10 -12.04 19.44
C VAL A 203 12.52 -12.34 19.88
N MET A 204 13.47 -12.26 18.96
CA MET A 204 14.88 -12.55 19.20
C MET A 204 15.73 -11.33 18.86
N TYR A 205 16.80 -11.12 19.62
CA TYR A 205 17.80 -10.10 19.32
C TYR A 205 18.94 -10.74 18.54
N GLU A 206 18.90 -10.60 17.21
CA GLU A 206 19.80 -11.28 16.29
C GLU A 206 20.38 -10.30 15.27
N ARG A 207 21.68 -10.41 15.00
CA ARG A 207 22.41 -9.50 14.11
C ARG A 207 22.23 -8.02 14.54
N GLU A 208 22.36 -7.77 15.83
CA GLU A 208 22.29 -6.44 16.49
C GLU A 208 20.94 -5.71 16.36
N VAL A 209 19.87 -6.42 15.98
CA VAL A 209 18.52 -5.85 15.90
C VAL A 209 17.47 -6.86 16.40
N TRP A 210 16.33 -6.35 16.85
CA TRP A 210 15.19 -7.20 17.22
C TRP A 210 14.48 -7.73 15.97
N ARG A 211 14.12 -9.01 15.96
CA ARG A 211 13.49 -9.70 14.83
C ARG A 211 12.41 -10.68 15.30
N VAL A 212 11.39 -10.86 14.47
CA VAL A 212 10.43 -11.97 14.58
C VAL A 212 11.17 -13.27 14.24
N LYS A 213 11.18 -14.22 15.18
CA LYS A 213 11.86 -15.53 15.04
C LYS A 213 13.34 -15.43 14.61
N GLY A 214 14.01 -14.31 14.92
CA GLY A 214 15.40 -14.07 14.49
C GLY A 214 15.58 -13.75 13.00
N ILE A 215 14.50 -13.64 12.21
CA ILE A 215 14.57 -13.56 10.75
C ILE A 215 14.27 -12.16 10.23
N ILE A 216 13.09 -11.61 10.53
CA ILE A 216 12.57 -10.38 9.92
C ILE A 216 12.31 -9.30 10.96
N THR A 217 12.54 -8.03 10.62
CA THR A 217 12.39 -6.89 11.55
C THR A 217 10.96 -6.38 11.64
N VAL A 218 10.14 -6.57 10.61
CA VAL A 218 8.72 -6.19 10.61
C VAL A 218 7.85 -7.30 11.20
N SER A 219 6.75 -6.90 11.83
CA SER A 219 5.74 -7.79 12.42
C SER A 219 4.50 -7.99 11.53
N ARG A 220 4.37 -7.16 10.50
CA ARG A 220 3.25 -7.21 9.55
C ARG A 220 3.72 -6.96 8.12
N SER A 221 3.17 -7.72 7.18
CA SER A 221 3.50 -7.62 5.76
C SER A 221 2.43 -8.29 4.90
N ILE A 222 2.48 -8.09 3.58
CA ILE A 222 1.89 -8.99 2.59
C ILE A 222 2.99 -9.97 2.15
N GLY A 223 2.63 -11.25 1.91
CA GLY A 223 3.63 -12.29 1.59
C GLY A 223 4.28 -12.89 2.83
N ASP A 224 5.58 -13.17 2.81
CA ASP A 224 6.26 -13.90 3.89
C ASP A 224 5.52 -15.20 4.29
N THR A 225 5.01 -15.89 3.28
CA THR A 225 4.13 -17.06 3.38
C THR A 225 4.61 -18.10 4.39
N TYR A 226 5.92 -18.37 4.38
CA TYR A 226 6.58 -19.34 5.25
C TYR A 226 6.63 -18.95 6.75
N LEU A 227 6.20 -17.73 7.10
CA LEU A 227 6.06 -17.23 8.47
C LEU A 227 4.58 -17.04 8.86
N LYS A 228 3.64 -17.26 7.95
CA LYS A 228 2.21 -17.10 8.17
C LYS A 228 1.45 -18.42 8.19
N ARG A 229 1.87 -19.37 7.36
CA ARG A 229 1.23 -20.68 7.23
C ARG A 229 2.24 -21.78 7.60
N PRO A 230 2.06 -22.49 8.73
CA PRO A 230 2.97 -23.55 9.17
C PRO A 230 3.17 -24.64 8.12
N GLU A 231 2.16 -24.91 7.28
CA GLU A 231 2.28 -25.87 6.17
C GLU A 231 3.45 -25.53 5.23
N PHE A 232 3.72 -24.24 5.00
CA PHE A 232 4.83 -23.77 4.19
C PHE A 232 6.19 -23.80 4.93
N SER A 233 6.23 -24.18 6.20
CA SER A 233 7.49 -24.37 6.93
C SER A 233 7.77 -25.85 7.20
N LEU A 234 6.71 -26.67 7.24
CA LEU A 234 6.75 -28.08 7.66
C LEU A 234 6.68 -29.09 6.51
N ASP A 235 6.05 -28.74 5.39
CA ASP A 235 5.92 -29.66 4.25
C ASP A 235 7.26 -29.83 3.53
N GLU A 236 7.75 -31.07 3.42
CA GLU A 236 8.96 -31.41 2.66
C GLU A 236 8.85 -31.04 1.16
N SER A 237 7.62 -30.94 0.64
CA SER A 237 7.37 -30.49 -0.72
C SER A 237 7.66 -29.01 -0.93
N PHE A 238 7.62 -28.21 0.15
CA PHE A 238 7.95 -26.79 0.15
C PHE A 238 9.46 -26.62 0.37
N PRO A 239 10.14 -25.72 -0.38
CA PRO A 239 11.59 -25.54 -0.24
C PRO A 239 11.97 -25.31 1.23
N LYS A 240 12.99 -26.02 1.73
CA LYS A 240 13.51 -25.75 3.08
C LYS A 240 14.14 -24.36 3.08
N PHE A 241 13.49 -23.44 3.78
CA PHE A 241 13.93 -22.05 3.89
C PHE A 241 14.98 -21.88 5.01
N GLU A 242 15.34 -20.63 5.32
CA GLU A 242 16.17 -20.37 6.51
C GLU A 242 15.53 -21.11 7.69
N GLU A 243 16.34 -21.81 8.49
CA GLU A 243 15.83 -22.58 9.62
C GLU A 243 15.07 -21.64 10.55
N VAL A 244 13.73 -21.70 10.52
CA VAL A 244 12.90 -20.97 11.46
C VAL A 244 13.16 -21.59 12.83
N PRO A 245 13.66 -20.83 13.82
CA PRO A 245 13.95 -21.37 15.14
C PRO A 245 12.68 -21.96 15.73
N GLU A 246 12.65 -23.27 15.97
CA GLU A 246 11.50 -24.04 16.45
C GLU A 246 10.21 -23.93 15.58
N PRO A 247 9.55 -25.05 15.26
CA PRO A 247 8.25 -25.04 14.59
C PRO A 247 7.23 -24.14 15.31
N PHE A 248 6.57 -23.26 14.57
CA PHE A 248 5.44 -22.48 15.07
C PHE A 248 4.12 -23.14 14.65
N ILE A 249 3.13 -23.12 15.54
CA ILE A 249 1.79 -23.71 15.30
C ILE A 249 0.78 -22.71 14.74
N ARG A 250 1.12 -21.41 14.72
CA ARG A 250 0.31 -20.29 14.23
C ARG A 250 1.21 -19.26 13.54
N GLY A 251 0.71 -18.55 12.54
CA GLY A 251 1.49 -17.53 11.84
C GLY A 251 2.08 -16.49 12.79
N VAL A 252 3.37 -16.23 12.64
CA VAL A 252 4.17 -15.30 13.47
C VAL A 252 4.25 -13.89 12.88
N LEU A 253 3.75 -13.72 11.65
CA LEU A 253 3.52 -12.44 10.99
C LEU A 253 2.03 -12.26 10.73
N SER A 254 1.56 -11.01 10.79
CA SER A 254 0.19 -10.67 10.45
C SER A 254 0.08 -9.94 9.11
N ALA A 255 -0.98 -10.20 8.36
CA ALA A 255 -1.37 -9.41 7.18
C ALA A 255 -2.57 -8.49 7.47
N GLU A 256 -2.96 -8.33 8.74
CA GLU A 256 -4.06 -7.46 9.15
C GLU A 256 -3.59 -6.00 9.27
N PRO A 257 -4.07 -5.08 8.42
CA PRO A 257 -3.58 -3.72 8.41
C PRO A 257 -4.05 -2.95 9.65
N GLU A 258 -3.16 -2.15 10.22
CA GLU A 258 -3.58 -1.09 11.14
C GLU A 258 -4.22 0.03 10.31
N MET A 259 -5.48 0.36 10.64
CA MET A 259 -6.26 1.33 9.88
C MET A 259 -6.34 2.67 10.60
N ARG A 260 -6.21 3.75 9.84
CA ARG A 260 -6.40 5.12 10.32
C ARG A 260 -7.32 5.89 9.38
N SER A 261 -8.38 6.46 9.93
CA SER A 261 -9.30 7.35 9.21
C SER A 261 -9.21 8.78 9.75
N ARG A 262 -9.07 9.79 8.89
CA ARG A 262 -9.02 11.21 9.26
C ARG A 262 -9.83 12.08 8.30
N ASP A 263 -10.66 12.95 8.85
CA ASP A 263 -11.29 14.02 8.07
C ASP A 263 -10.31 15.17 7.87
N LEU A 264 -10.03 15.49 6.60
CA LEU A 264 -9.03 16.49 6.22
C LEU A 264 -9.57 17.92 6.43
N THR A 265 -8.92 18.63 7.35
CA THR A 265 -9.22 20.01 7.74
C THR A 265 -8.42 21.01 6.92
N GLU A 266 -8.75 22.31 7.02
CA GLU A 266 -8.00 23.35 6.28
C GLU A 266 -6.57 23.55 6.80
N ASN A 267 -6.29 23.02 8.00
CA ASN A 267 -4.97 23.08 8.60
C ASN A 267 -4.04 22.02 8.02
N ASP A 268 -4.59 20.92 7.49
CA ASP A 268 -3.83 19.86 6.83
C ASP A 268 -3.31 20.36 5.47
N LYS A 269 -1.98 20.46 5.31
CA LYS A 269 -1.34 21.08 4.13
C LYS A 269 -0.79 20.08 3.14
N PHE A 270 -0.23 18.98 3.63
CA PHE A 270 0.32 17.94 2.79
C PHE A 270 0.47 16.62 3.55
N LEU A 271 0.62 15.54 2.78
CA LEU A 271 0.93 14.19 3.25
C LEU A 271 2.27 13.76 2.66
N ILE A 272 3.04 12.99 3.42
CA ILE A 272 4.24 12.29 2.99
C ILE A 272 3.98 10.80 3.23
N PHE A 273 4.05 10.00 2.17
CA PHE A 273 4.04 8.54 2.22
C PHE A 273 5.42 8.09 1.78
N ALA A 274 6.12 7.29 2.60
CA ALA A 274 7.42 6.78 2.21
C ALA A 274 7.78 5.45 2.88
N SER A 275 8.67 4.70 2.23
CA SER A 275 9.34 3.51 2.79
C SER A 275 10.33 3.90 3.88
N ASP A 276 10.79 2.91 4.64
CA ASP A 276 11.72 3.12 5.75
C ASP A 276 13.06 3.74 5.29
N GLY A 277 13.46 3.52 4.04
CA GLY A 277 14.63 4.12 3.42
C GLY A 277 14.66 5.66 3.46
N LEU A 278 13.51 6.33 3.60
CA LEU A 278 13.45 7.76 3.94
C LEU A 278 13.59 8.00 5.45
N TRP A 279 12.80 7.27 6.24
CA TRP A 279 12.59 7.50 7.68
C TRP A 279 13.77 7.08 8.55
N ASP A 280 14.66 6.24 8.03
CA ASP A 280 15.93 5.88 8.66
C ASP A 280 16.93 7.04 8.70
N PHE A 281 16.73 8.07 7.87
CA PHE A 281 17.63 9.22 7.79
C PHE A 281 16.99 10.53 8.22
N LEU A 282 15.66 10.65 8.16
CA LEU A 282 14.93 11.88 8.51
C LEU A 282 13.90 11.64 9.60
N SER A 283 13.90 12.52 10.60
CA SER A 283 12.77 12.63 11.52
C SER A 283 11.53 13.16 10.80
N ASN A 284 10.35 12.92 11.38
CA ASN A 284 9.09 13.43 10.86
C ASN A 284 9.12 14.96 10.72
N GLU A 285 9.69 15.66 11.70
CA GLU A 285 9.84 17.12 11.73
C GLU A 285 10.78 17.60 10.62
N GLN A 286 11.92 16.94 10.42
CA GLN A 286 12.86 17.30 9.37
C GLN A 286 12.22 17.16 7.98
N ALA A 287 11.50 16.06 7.74
CA ALA A 287 10.81 15.84 6.47
C ALA A 287 9.74 16.91 6.21
N VAL A 288 8.89 17.20 7.20
CA VAL A 288 7.86 18.24 7.13
C VAL A 288 8.46 19.64 6.94
N GLU A 289 9.56 19.94 7.62
CA GLU A 289 10.28 21.21 7.46
C GLU A 289 10.85 21.36 6.03
N ILE A 290 11.44 20.29 5.48
CA ILE A 290 11.93 20.29 4.08
C ILE A 290 10.77 20.56 3.12
N VAL A 291 9.60 19.94 3.31
CA VAL A 291 8.43 20.17 2.44
C VAL A 291 7.91 21.60 2.57
N GLN A 292 7.83 22.14 3.79
CA GLN A 292 7.29 23.48 4.05
C GLN A 292 8.20 24.61 3.54
N ASN A 293 9.51 24.48 3.70
CA ASN A 293 10.46 25.57 3.44
C ASN A 293 10.91 25.69 1.98
N ASN A 294 10.44 24.82 1.09
CA ASN A 294 10.88 24.77 -0.30
C ASN A 294 9.75 25.05 -1.29
N SER A 295 10.09 25.75 -2.37
CA SER A 295 9.12 26.07 -3.43
C SER A 295 8.76 24.81 -4.22
N ARG A 296 7.46 24.61 -4.42
CA ARG A 296 6.90 23.51 -5.21
C ARG A 296 7.26 23.59 -6.70
N ASN A 297 7.56 24.80 -7.19
CA ASN A 297 7.68 25.09 -8.62
C ASN A 297 9.10 24.92 -9.18
N ILE A 298 10.11 24.69 -8.34
CA ILE A 298 11.52 24.62 -8.78
C ILE A 298 11.93 23.16 -9.09
N CYS A 299 11.34 22.20 -8.39
CA CYS A 299 11.64 20.76 -8.48
C CYS A 299 10.58 19.97 -7.71
N GLY A 300 10.26 18.74 -8.11
CA GLY A 300 9.39 17.86 -7.31
C GLY A 300 9.90 17.75 -5.87
N ILE A 301 9.02 17.95 -4.88
CA ILE A 301 9.45 18.00 -3.46
C ILE A 301 9.88 16.63 -2.94
N ALA A 302 9.31 15.55 -3.50
CA ALA A 302 9.76 14.19 -3.24
C ALA A 302 11.22 13.97 -3.68
N LYS A 303 11.61 14.48 -4.86
CA LYS A 303 13.00 14.43 -5.34
C LYS A 303 13.95 15.09 -4.35
N ARG A 304 13.55 16.23 -3.78
CA ARG A 304 14.35 16.95 -2.78
C ARG A 304 14.54 16.12 -1.52
N LEU A 305 13.47 15.53 -0.97
CA LEU A 305 13.57 14.64 0.20
C LEU A 305 14.56 13.51 -0.04
N VAL A 306 14.42 12.80 -1.16
CA VAL A 306 15.32 11.69 -1.51
C VAL A 306 16.75 12.18 -1.72
N SER A 307 16.97 13.28 -2.44
CA SER A 307 18.30 13.85 -2.67
C SER A 307 18.99 14.27 -1.36
N THR A 308 18.22 14.78 -0.39
CA THR A 308 18.72 15.09 0.95
C THR A 308 19.14 13.83 1.69
N VAL A 309 18.33 12.78 1.65
CA VAL A 309 18.67 11.48 2.26
C VAL A 309 19.92 10.87 1.63
N LEU A 310 20.03 10.85 0.31
CA LEU A 310 21.19 10.27 -0.38
C LEU A 310 22.50 11.01 -0.02
N ALA A 311 22.44 12.33 0.14
CA ALA A 311 23.59 13.10 0.63
C ALA A 311 23.93 12.78 2.09
N GLN A 312 22.92 12.64 2.96
CA GLN A 312 23.11 12.25 4.37
C GLN A 312 23.67 10.84 4.49
N ALA A 313 23.12 9.88 3.73
CA ALA A 313 23.55 8.49 3.70
C ALA A 313 25.01 8.34 3.29
N ALA A 314 25.42 9.05 2.23
CA ALA A 314 26.82 9.10 1.82
C ALA A 314 27.71 9.72 2.91
N ALA A 315 27.29 10.84 3.51
CA ALA A 315 28.04 11.52 4.54
C ALA A 315 28.23 10.67 5.82
N ASN A 316 27.19 9.93 6.24
CA ASN A 316 27.24 9.01 7.39
C ASN A 316 28.31 7.91 7.22
N ARG A 317 28.72 7.64 5.97
CA ARG A 317 29.77 6.68 5.62
C ARG A 317 31.06 7.34 5.13
N ASN A 318 31.27 8.62 5.46
CA ASN A 318 32.42 9.43 5.03
C ASN A 318 32.65 9.44 3.50
N SER A 319 31.55 9.42 2.74
CA SER A 319 31.53 9.41 1.28
C SER A 319 30.76 10.61 0.73
N THR A 320 30.69 10.73 -0.59
CA THR A 320 29.87 11.75 -1.27
C THR A 320 28.75 11.09 -2.05
N TYR A 321 27.66 11.82 -2.29
CA TYR A 321 26.58 11.30 -3.12
C TYR A 321 27.12 10.91 -4.52
N ASN A 322 28.03 11.71 -5.11
CA ASN A 322 28.61 11.34 -6.41
C ASN A 322 29.40 10.02 -6.37
N THR A 323 30.14 9.73 -5.30
CA THR A 323 30.83 8.44 -5.13
C THR A 323 29.83 7.29 -5.00
N MET A 324 28.83 7.44 -4.13
CA MET A 324 27.79 6.45 -3.88
C MET A 324 26.92 6.17 -5.12
N LYS A 325 26.60 7.21 -5.91
CA LYS A 325 25.88 7.12 -7.18
C LYS A 325 26.55 6.18 -8.18
N ASN A 326 27.89 6.16 -8.18
CA ASN A 326 28.70 5.35 -9.06
C ASN A 326 29.08 3.98 -8.46
N ALA A 327 28.59 3.66 -7.26
CA ALA A 327 28.79 2.35 -6.64
C ALA A 327 27.93 1.28 -7.34
N ASN A 328 28.39 0.02 -7.28
CA ASN A 328 27.59 -1.10 -7.75
C ASN A 328 26.33 -1.25 -6.89
N LEU A 329 25.22 -1.67 -7.51
CA LEU A 329 23.99 -2.04 -6.80
C LEU A 329 24.21 -3.27 -5.90
N GLY A 330 23.31 -3.45 -4.95
CA GLY A 330 23.28 -4.63 -4.08
C GLY A 330 24.08 -4.47 -2.79
N ARG A 331 24.16 -5.58 -2.04
CA ARG A 331 24.85 -5.67 -0.73
C ARG A 331 26.35 -5.83 -0.91
N GLY A 332 27.11 -5.50 0.13
CA GLY A 332 28.58 -5.60 0.16
C GLY A 332 29.24 -4.26 0.46
N ASP A 333 30.45 -4.32 1.00
CA ASP A 333 31.19 -3.11 1.39
C ASP A 333 31.47 -2.22 0.17
N GLY A 334 31.05 -0.96 0.26
CA GLY A 334 31.19 0.00 -0.82
C GLY A 334 30.15 -0.14 -1.94
N ASN A 335 29.31 -1.18 -1.94
CA ASN A 335 28.13 -1.25 -2.81
C ASN A 335 27.02 -0.33 -2.28
N ARG A 336 26.03 -0.02 -3.12
CA ARG A 336 25.04 1.01 -2.85
C ARG A 336 24.19 0.73 -1.61
N ARG A 337 23.81 -0.54 -1.37
CA ARG A 337 23.04 -0.95 -0.18
C ARG A 337 23.81 -0.82 1.14
N TYR A 338 25.12 -0.60 1.11
CA TYR A 338 25.88 -0.25 2.31
C TYR A 338 25.53 1.16 2.84
N PHE A 339 25.13 2.05 1.93
CA PHE A 339 24.86 3.46 2.24
C PHE A 339 23.40 3.71 2.58
N HIS A 340 22.48 3.18 1.76
CA HIS A 340 21.04 3.41 1.90
C HIS A 340 20.21 2.21 1.44
N ASP A 341 18.96 2.14 1.88
CA ASP A 341 17.94 1.20 1.38
C ASP A 341 17.38 1.65 0.02
N ASP A 342 16.54 0.85 -0.64
CA ASP A 342 15.66 1.40 -1.65
C ASP A 342 14.77 2.47 -1.02
N ILE A 343 14.43 3.52 -1.76
CA ILE A 343 13.64 4.63 -1.20
C ILE A 343 12.51 4.94 -2.18
N SER A 344 11.29 5.03 -1.67
CA SER A 344 10.10 5.49 -2.37
C SER A 344 9.40 6.56 -1.56
N VAL A 345 9.14 7.71 -2.18
CA VAL A 345 8.49 8.85 -1.52
C VAL A 345 7.39 9.39 -2.40
N ILE A 346 6.21 9.61 -1.84
CA ILE A 346 5.12 10.38 -2.43
C ILE A 346 4.79 11.55 -1.51
N VAL A 347 4.79 12.77 -2.05
CA VAL A 347 4.31 13.95 -1.33
C VAL A 347 3.08 14.50 -2.02
N VAL A 348 2.00 14.67 -1.25
CA VAL A 348 0.68 15.10 -1.72
C VAL A 348 0.31 16.41 -1.04
N PHE A 349 0.13 17.49 -1.80
CA PHE A 349 -0.34 18.77 -1.31
C PHE A 349 -1.87 18.83 -1.30
N LEU A 350 -2.43 19.40 -0.23
CA LEU A 350 -3.87 19.51 0.02
C LEU A 350 -4.31 20.96 -0.15
N ASP A 351 -4.21 21.47 -1.38
CA ASP A 351 -4.55 22.84 -1.74
C ASP A 351 -6.07 23.02 -1.87
N LYS A 352 -6.71 23.47 -0.79
CA LYS A 352 -8.17 23.63 -0.75
C LYS A 352 -8.73 24.74 -1.64
N LYS A 353 -7.89 25.63 -2.21
CA LYS A 353 -8.32 26.77 -3.05
C LYS A 353 -7.34 26.97 -4.22
N SER A 354 -7.84 26.89 -5.45
CA SER A 354 -7.11 26.78 -6.72
C SER A 354 -6.48 25.38 -6.87
N ILE A 355 -7.04 24.47 -7.66
CA ILE A 355 -6.91 24.41 -9.12
C ILE A 355 -8.26 23.90 -9.70
N LEU A 356 -9.19 24.80 -10.00
CA LEU A 356 -10.46 24.46 -10.67
C LEU A 356 -10.61 25.25 -11.97
N ARG A 357 -9.64 25.14 -12.88
CA ARG A 357 -9.74 25.74 -14.22
C ARG A 357 -9.31 24.83 -15.38
N MET A 358 -8.88 23.59 -15.12
CA MET A 358 -8.54 22.64 -16.19
C MET A 358 -9.14 21.25 -15.93
N PRO A 359 -9.48 20.48 -16.98
CA PRO A 359 -9.94 19.11 -16.83
C PRO A 359 -8.86 18.26 -16.14
N LEU A 360 -9.27 17.46 -15.15
CA LEU A 360 -8.44 16.40 -14.59
C LEU A 360 -8.73 15.11 -15.36
N HIS A 361 -7.68 14.39 -15.75
CA HIS A 361 -7.78 13.06 -16.37
C HIS A 361 -7.61 11.98 -15.29
N ASN A 362 -8.20 10.81 -15.52
CA ASN A 362 -7.99 9.66 -14.65
C ASN A 362 -6.64 9.03 -15.02
N LEU A 363 -5.61 9.24 -14.21
CA LEU A 363 -4.22 8.87 -14.54
C LEU A 363 -3.62 7.98 -13.45
N SER A 364 -2.94 6.93 -13.90
CA SER A 364 -2.15 6.00 -13.09
C SER A 364 -0.69 6.36 -13.23
N TYR A 365 0.00 6.47 -12.11
CA TYR A 365 1.44 6.68 -12.02
C TYR A 365 2.03 5.57 -11.16
N LYS A 366 3.03 4.86 -11.68
CA LYS A 366 3.70 3.75 -10.99
C LYS A 366 5.21 3.93 -11.07
N SER A 367 5.96 3.56 -10.03
CA SER A 367 7.43 3.67 -10.04
C SER A 367 8.07 2.86 -11.18
N SER A 368 7.46 1.75 -11.57
CA SER A 368 7.91 0.89 -12.67
C SER A 368 7.65 1.44 -14.09
N SER A 369 7.00 2.60 -14.23
CA SER A 369 6.68 3.19 -15.54
C SER A 369 7.03 4.67 -15.64
N ALA A 370 7.82 5.01 -16.66
CA ALA A 370 8.19 6.40 -16.95
C ALA A 370 7.02 7.26 -17.49
N ARG A 371 5.91 6.65 -17.94
CA ARG A 371 4.76 7.38 -18.51
C ARG A 371 3.47 7.03 -17.77
N PRO A 372 2.60 8.02 -17.51
CA PRO A 372 1.30 7.74 -16.94
C PRO A 372 0.43 6.96 -17.92
N THR A 373 -0.38 6.07 -17.37
CA THR A 373 -1.42 5.33 -18.10
C THR A 373 -2.80 5.82 -17.67
N THR A 374 -3.85 5.36 -18.36
CA THR A 374 -5.23 5.62 -17.92
C THR A 374 -5.50 4.86 -16.63
N SER A 375 -5.97 5.55 -15.59
CA SER A 375 -6.35 4.91 -14.33
C SER A 375 -7.65 4.12 -14.49
N ALA A 376 -7.71 2.93 -13.86
CA ALA A 376 -8.92 2.11 -13.80
C ALA A 376 -10.10 2.81 -13.08
N PHE A 377 -9.86 3.94 -12.40
CA PHE A 377 -10.92 4.85 -11.98
C PHE A 377 -11.84 5.26 -13.15
N ALA A 378 -11.33 5.36 -14.39
CA ALA A 378 -12.12 5.69 -15.57
C ALA A 378 -13.21 4.65 -15.86
N GLU A 379 -12.90 3.37 -15.65
CA GLU A 379 -13.78 2.23 -15.93
C GLU A 379 -14.75 1.96 -14.77
N SER A 380 -14.39 2.39 -13.55
CA SER A 380 -15.17 2.14 -12.33
C SER A 380 -16.55 2.80 -12.26
N GLY A 381 -16.88 3.72 -13.18
CA GLY A 381 -18.22 4.30 -13.23
C GLY A 381 -18.60 5.13 -12.01
N LEU A 382 -17.64 5.54 -11.16
CA LEU A 382 -17.76 6.50 -10.04
C LEU A 382 -18.11 7.93 -10.53
N THR A 383 -19.03 8.03 -11.48
CA THR A 383 -19.57 9.24 -12.07
C THR A 383 -21.00 9.43 -11.56
N MET A 384 -21.36 10.69 -11.27
CA MET A 384 -22.73 11.08 -10.93
C MET A 384 -23.80 10.55 -11.91
N HIS A 385 -23.47 10.29 -13.18
CA HIS A 385 -24.41 9.75 -14.15
C HIS A 385 -24.67 8.25 -14.00
N GLY A 386 -23.71 7.45 -13.54
CA GLY A 386 -23.94 6.04 -13.20
C GLY A 386 -24.90 5.92 -12.01
N LEU A 387 -24.70 6.75 -10.98
CA LEU A 387 -25.59 6.83 -9.81
C LEU A 387 -26.98 7.39 -10.16
N GLN A 388 -27.07 8.41 -11.02
CA GLN A 388 -28.36 8.94 -11.48
C GLN A 388 -29.10 7.96 -12.40
N ARG A 389 -28.40 7.24 -13.29
CA ARG A 389 -29.01 6.15 -14.09
C ARG A 389 -29.51 5.04 -13.19
N LEU A 390 -28.74 4.62 -12.19
CA LEU A 390 -29.16 3.57 -11.24
C LEU A 390 -30.35 4.04 -10.39
N GLN A 391 -30.32 5.27 -9.86
CA GLN A 391 -31.43 5.86 -9.12
C GLN A 391 -32.67 6.02 -9.99
N LYS A 392 -32.52 6.37 -11.28
CA LYS A 392 -33.63 6.47 -12.24
C LYS A 392 -34.19 5.08 -12.60
N THR A 393 -33.33 4.07 -12.76
CA THR A 393 -33.74 2.67 -12.97
C THR A 393 -34.46 2.09 -11.75
N ILE A 394 -34.01 2.41 -10.53
CA ILE A 394 -34.66 2.01 -9.28
C ILE A 394 -36.00 2.75 -9.11
N LYS A 395 -36.06 4.07 -9.34
CA LYS A 395 -37.32 4.84 -9.30
C LYS A 395 -38.32 4.35 -10.34
N ASN A 396 -37.87 4.03 -11.54
CA ASN A 396 -38.72 3.49 -12.61
C ASN A 396 -39.21 2.07 -12.29
N ARG A 397 -38.42 1.24 -11.60
CA ARG A 397 -38.89 -0.08 -11.11
C ARG A 397 -39.95 0.06 -10.03
N PHE A 398 -39.80 0.99 -9.10
CA PHE A 398 -40.80 1.25 -8.04
C PHE A 398 -42.07 1.95 -8.57
N GLN A 399 -41.98 2.75 -9.63
CA GLN A 399 -43.15 3.33 -10.31
C GLN A 399 -43.86 2.32 -11.22
N ALA A 400 -43.13 1.40 -11.86
CA ALA A 400 -43.72 0.32 -12.65
C ALA A 400 -44.42 -0.75 -11.79
N SER A 401 -43.91 -1.03 -10.58
CA SER A 401 -44.55 -1.97 -9.65
C SER A 401 -45.79 -1.39 -8.93
N SER A 402 -45.96 -0.06 -8.93
CA SER A 402 -47.13 0.62 -8.35
C SER A 402 -48.22 0.95 -9.37
N SER A 403 -48.00 0.64 -10.65
CA SER A 403 -48.97 0.83 -11.74
C SER A 403 -49.52 -0.49 -12.31
N GLN A 404 -49.21 -1.64 -11.70
CA GLN A 404 -49.78 -2.95 -12.09
C GLN A 404 -50.81 -3.53 -11.11
N GLU A 405 -51.15 -2.83 -10.02
CA GLU A 405 -52.29 -3.20 -9.17
C GLU A 405 -53.47 -2.27 -9.46
N GLY A 406 -54.21 -2.56 -10.53
CA GLY A 406 -55.47 -1.88 -10.80
C GLY A 406 -55.93 -1.96 -12.24
N GLU A 407 -56.36 -3.13 -12.72
CA GLU A 407 -57.42 -3.25 -13.73
C GLU A 407 -57.93 -4.71 -13.89
N SER A 408 -59.08 -4.96 -13.26
CA SER A 408 -60.27 -5.76 -13.65
C SER A 408 -60.18 -7.04 -14.52
N SER A 409 -60.64 -8.15 -13.92
CA SER A 409 -61.76 -9.06 -14.30
C SER A 409 -62.31 -9.13 -15.75
N GLN A 410 -62.46 -10.35 -16.31
CA GLN A 410 -63.74 -11.09 -16.53
C GLN A 410 -63.63 -12.27 -17.54
N THR A 411 -64.07 -13.46 -17.09
CA THR A 411 -64.85 -14.55 -17.75
C THR A 411 -64.46 -15.16 -19.12
N GLN A 412 -64.32 -16.49 -19.20
CA GLN A 412 -65.32 -17.49 -19.68
C GLN A 412 -64.66 -18.88 -19.94
N ASP A 413 -65.29 -19.96 -19.44
CA ASP A 413 -65.06 -21.38 -19.81
C ASP A 413 -65.76 -21.71 -21.15
N PRO A 414 -65.42 -22.80 -21.89
CA PRO A 414 -65.98 -24.16 -21.58
C PRO A 414 -65.11 -25.41 -21.92
N GLU A 415 -65.41 -26.49 -21.16
CA GLU A 415 -65.59 -27.92 -21.53
C GLU A 415 -64.46 -28.83 -22.10
N GLY A 416 -64.41 -30.07 -21.56
CA GLY A 416 -64.13 -31.29 -22.35
C GLY A 416 -63.26 -32.42 -21.74
N GLU A 417 -63.91 -33.39 -21.03
CA GLU A 417 -63.65 -34.86 -20.92
C GLU A 417 -62.23 -35.46 -20.72
N SER A 418 -61.97 -36.15 -19.59
CA SER A 418 -61.96 -37.64 -19.37
C SER A 418 -60.85 -38.41 -20.14
N SER A 419 -59.94 -39.21 -19.56
CA SER A 419 -60.20 -40.50 -18.88
C SER A 419 -58.95 -41.07 -18.16
N GLN A 420 -59.22 -42.04 -17.28
CA GLN A 420 -58.39 -42.82 -16.33
C GLN A 420 -57.26 -43.69 -16.91
N THR A 421 -56.21 -43.99 -16.10
CA THR A 421 -55.72 -45.36 -15.70
C THR A 421 -54.48 -45.23 -14.77
N GLN A 422 -54.59 -45.55 -13.47
CA GLN A 422 -54.12 -46.77 -12.75
C GLN A 422 -52.60 -47.10 -12.85
N SER A 423 -51.83 -46.91 -11.76
CA SER A 423 -51.40 -47.91 -10.72
C SER A 423 -50.21 -48.79 -11.16
N LEU A 424 -49.08 -48.90 -10.48
CA LEU A 424 -48.77 -49.61 -9.21
C LEU A 424 -47.28 -49.30 -8.86
N LEU A 425 -46.91 -48.98 -7.60
CA LEU A 425 -46.34 -49.87 -6.55
C LEU A 425 -45.13 -50.73 -7.02
N GLY A 426 -44.01 -50.87 -6.32
CA GLY A 426 -43.55 -50.54 -4.95
C GLY A 426 -42.00 -50.57 -4.93
N GLN A 427 -41.32 -49.79 -4.07
CA GLN A 427 -40.93 -50.08 -2.68
C GLN A 427 -40.05 -51.32 -2.44
N SER A 428 -39.08 -51.09 -1.52
CA SER A 428 -38.32 -52.04 -0.69
C SER A 428 -36.98 -52.50 -1.29
N SER A 429 -35.84 -52.56 -0.60
CA SER A 429 -35.44 -52.20 0.78
C SER A 429 -33.93 -52.46 0.95
N ARG A 430 -33.32 -51.69 1.87
CA ARG A 430 -32.27 -52.05 2.85
C ARG A 430 -31.60 -53.44 2.73
N ALA A 431 -30.29 -53.50 2.92
CA ALA A 431 -29.70 -53.74 4.25
C ALA A 431 -28.16 -53.72 4.25
N ALA A 432 -27.64 -53.31 5.42
CA ALA A 432 -26.27 -53.26 5.88
C ALA A 432 -25.47 -54.57 5.82
N LYS A 433 -24.13 -54.45 5.91
CA LYS A 433 -23.33 -55.17 6.92
C LYS A 433 -21.89 -54.62 7.02
N GLU A 434 -21.48 -54.40 8.27
CA GLU A 434 -20.11 -54.22 8.75
C GLU A 434 -19.21 -55.43 8.43
N LYS A 435 -17.89 -55.21 8.33
CA LYS A 435 -16.91 -56.01 9.08
C LYS A 435 -15.51 -55.38 9.10
N ILE A 436 -14.96 -55.42 10.31
CA ILE A 436 -13.59 -55.19 10.79
C ILE A 436 -12.64 -56.29 10.26
N TYR A 437 -11.37 -55.99 9.97
CA TYR A 437 -10.15 -56.58 10.58
C TYR A 437 -8.85 -56.08 9.92
N GLU A 438 -7.86 -55.84 10.81
CA GLU A 438 -6.41 -55.56 10.65
C GLU A 438 -5.93 -54.20 10.16
#